data_AF-A0AB39Z5H5-F1
#
_entry.id   AF-A0AB39Z5H5-F1
#
_cell.length_a   1.000
_cell.length_b   1.000
_cell.length_c   1.000
_cell.angle_alpha   90.00
_cell.angle_beta   90.00
_cell.angle_gamma   90.00
#
_symmetry.space_group_name_H-M   'P 1'
#
loop_
_entity.id
_entity.type
_entity.pdbx_description
1 polymer ?
#
loop_
_entity_poly.entity_id
_entity_poly.type
_entity_poly.pdbx_seq_one_letter_code
_entity_poly.pdbx_strand_id
1 'polypeptide(L)'
;MLFLNKNRVLSLVLNFIFLVLLISSSVQADERNINKLLNNQVVVSRQIMCILGKSDCDSLGLQLKAALPEVITRKCRNCSPQQAQKAQKLTTFLQTRYPDVWAMLLRKYDNA
;
A
#
# COMPACT_ATOMS: atom_id res chain seq x y z
N MET A 1 20.23 -28.09 -29.97
CA MET A 1 19.46 -27.19 -30.86
C MET A 1 19.25 -25.86 -30.15
N LEU A 2 19.28 -24.77 -30.93
CA LEU A 2 19.07 -23.36 -30.58
C LEU A 2 20.31 -22.56 -30.14
N PHE A 3 21.21 -22.33 -31.10
CA PHE A 3 21.99 -21.09 -31.15
C PHE A 3 21.02 -19.93 -31.42
N LEU A 4 20.42 -19.39 -30.37
CA LEU A 4 19.72 -18.11 -30.46
C LEU A 4 20.76 -17.03 -30.76
N ASN A 5 20.69 -16.46 -31.97
CA ASN A 5 21.52 -15.36 -32.40
C ASN A 5 21.42 -14.20 -31.37
N LYS A 6 22.57 -13.66 -30.92
CA LYS A 6 22.66 -12.60 -29.91
C LYS A 6 21.75 -11.40 -30.23
N ASN A 7 21.55 -11.11 -31.51
CA ASN A 7 20.66 -10.04 -31.98
C ASN A 7 19.17 -10.34 -31.74
N ARG A 8 18.74 -11.61 -31.79
CA ARG A 8 17.36 -12.03 -31.48
C ARG A 8 17.09 -12.00 -29.98
N VAL A 9 18.06 -12.40 -29.17
CA VAL A 9 17.97 -12.30 -27.70
C VAL A 9 17.89 -10.83 -27.29
N LEU A 10 18.74 -9.98 -27.87
CA LEU A 10 18.73 -8.54 -27.61
C LEU A 10 17.38 -7.89 -27.99
N SER A 11 16.81 -8.27 -29.14
CA SER A 11 15.50 -7.78 -29.59
C SER A 11 14.35 -8.21 -28.68
N LEU A 12 14.38 -9.45 -28.17
CA LEU A 12 13.38 -9.95 -27.22
C LEU A 12 13.47 -9.23 -25.87
N VAL A 13 14.68 -9.01 -25.37
CA VAL A 13 14.90 -8.28 -24.12
C VAL A 13 14.46 -6.82 -24.25
N LEU A 14 14.77 -6.15 -25.37
CA LEU A 14 14.35 -4.78 -25.62
C LEU A 14 12.83 -4.64 -25.73
N ASN A 15 12.14 -5.57 -26.41
CA ASN A 15 10.68 -5.59 -26.47
C ASN A 15 10.04 -5.86 -25.11
N PHE A 16 10.61 -6.76 -24.31
CA PHE A 16 10.12 -7.03 -22.97
C PHE A 16 10.28 -5.82 -22.05
N ILE A 17 11.42 -5.13 -22.11
CA ILE A 17 11.66 -3.88 -21.38
C ILE A 17 10.67 -2.79 -21.83
N PHE A 18 10.44 -2.65 -23.14
CA PHE A 18 9.48 -1.69 -23.68
C PHE A 18 8.05 -2.00 -23.23
N LEU A 19 7.65 -3.28 -23.22
CA LEU A 19 6.36 -3.73 -22.70
C LEU A 19 6.20 -3.37 -21.21
N VAL A 20 7.23 -3.62 -20.38
CA VAL A 20 7.24 -3.27 -18.95
C VAL A 20 7.15 -1.75 -18.74
N LEU A 21 7.83 -0.95 -19.55
CA LEU A 21 7.77 0.52 -19.49
C LEU A 21 6.37 1.05 -19.88
N LEU A 22 5.72 0.47 -20.90
CA LEU A 22 4.35 0.83 -21.28
C LEU A 22 3.34 0.54 -20.16
N ILE A 23 3.48 -0.60 -19.48
CA ILE A 23 2.58 -0.99 -18.36
C ILE A 23 2.71 -0.03 -17.17
N SER A 24 3.90 0.52 -16.94
CA SER A 24 4.20 1.39 -15.79
C SER A 24 3.52 2.77 -15.83
N SER A 25 2.87 3.14 -16.93
CA SER A 25 2.32 4.48 -17.16
C SER A 25 0.84 4.67 -16.77
N SER A 26 0.13 3.66 -16.29
CA SER A 26 -1.34 3.72 -16.12
C SER A 26 -1.89 3.49 -14.69
N VAL A 27 -1.21 3.94 -13.63
CA VAL A 27 -1.78 3.96 -12.27
C VAL A 27 -2.00 5.40 -11.78
N GLN A 28 -2.84 6.17 -12.49
CA GLN A 28 -3.55 7.30 -11.89
C GLN A 28 -4.97 6.88 -11.53
N ALA A 29 -5.12 6.15 -10.43
CA ALA A 29 -6.45 5.90 -9.87
C ALA A 29 -6.34 5.69 -8.38
N ASP A 30 -6.36 6.75 -7.54
CA ASP A 30 -6.43 6.44 -6.10
C ASP A 30 -6.89 7.48 -5.07
N GLU A 31 -7.14 8.76 -5.40
CA GLU A 31 -7.72 9.68 -4.40
C GLU A 31 -9.23 9.48 -4.23
N ARG A 32 -9.96 9.22 -5.32
CA ARG A 32 -11.42 8.94 -5.23
C ARG A 32 -11.70 7.61 -4.52
N ASN A 33 -10.73 6.70 -4.46
CA ASN A 33 -10.89 5.39 -3.84
C ASN A 33 -10.80 5.47 -2.31
N ILE A 34 -9.84 6.23 -1.77
CA ILE A 34 -9.65 6.31 -0.32
C ILE A 34 -10.85 6.92 0.41
N ASN A 35 -11.48 7.96 -0.16
CA ASN A 35 -12.68 8.57 0.44
C ASN A 35 -13.86 7.60 0.47
N LYS A 36 -14.06 6.83 -0.61
CA LYS A 36 -15.11 5.81 -0.67
C LYS A 36 -14.90 4.73 0.40
N LEU A 37 -13.65 4.31 0.59
CA LEU A 37 -13.29 3.34 1.62
C LEU A 37 -13.59 3.86 3.03
N LEU A 38 -13.18 5.10 3.33
CA LEU A 38 -13.36 5.72 4.65
C LEU A 38 -14.82 5.96 5.03
N ASN A 39 -15.69 6.15 4.04
CA ASN A 39 -17.13 6.31 4.24
C ASN A 39 -17.88 4.98 4.43
N ASN A 40 -17.24 3.84 4.17
CA ASN A 40 -17.84 2.52 4.35
C ASN A 40 -17.43 1.93 5.71
N GLN A 41 -18.31 2.06 6.71
CA GLN A 41 -18.04 1.60 8.07
C GLN A 41 -17.78 0.08 8.16
N VAL A 42 -18.43 -0.74 7.34
CA VAL A 42 -18.22 -2.19 7.31
C VAL A 42 -16.79 -2.50 6.88
N VAL A 43 -16.32 -1.82 5.83
CA VAL A 43 -14.95 -2.01 5.35
C VAL A 43 -13.95 -1.48 6.37
N VAL A 44 -14.16 -0.27 6.90
CA VAL A 44 -13.29 0.31 7.95
C VAL A 44 -13.15 -0.64 9.15
N SER A 45 -14.26 -1.15 9.67
CA SER A 45 -14.27 -2.07 10.81
C SER A 45 -13.48 -3.35 10.51
N ARG A 46 -13.72 -3.97 9.34
CA ARG A 46 -12.97 -5.15 8.89
C ARG A 46 -11.48 -4.89 8.81
N GLN A 47 -11.08 -3.78 8.20
CA GLN A 47 -9.66 -3.44 8.04
C GLN A 47 -9.00 -3.16 9.40
N ILE A 48 -9.69 -2.48 10.32
CA ILE A 48 -9.23 -2.27 11.70
C ILE A 48 -8.99 -3.60 12.41
N MET A 49 -9.93 -4.55 12.32
CA MET A 49 -9.76 -5.86 12.95
C MET A 49 -8.56 -6.62 12.38
N CYS A 50 -8.37 -6.57 11.05
CA CYS A 50 -7.20 -7.16 10.39
C CYS A 50 -5.87 -6.55 10.88
N ILE A 51 -5.73 -5.22 10.88
CA ILE A 51 -4.44 -4.57 11.22
C ILE A 51 -4.10 -4.70 12.72
N LEU A 52 -5.12 -4.86 13.57
CA LEU A 52 -4.94 -5.22 14.98
C LEU A 52 -4.58 -6.70 15.17
N GLY A 53 -4.83 -7.55 14.16
CA GLY A 53 -4.63 -9.00 14.22
C GLY A 53 -5.75 -9.74 14.93
N LYS A 54 -6.98 -9.19 14.88
CA LYS A 54 -8.20 -9.78 15.46
C LYS A 54 -9.06 -10.52 14.43
N SER A 55 -8.71 -10.42 13.15
CA SER A 55 -9.33 -11.15 12.05
C SER A 55 -8.31 -11.40 10.95
N ASP A 56 -8.65 -12.29 10.01
CA ASP A 56 -7.91 -12.42 8.77
C ASP A 56 -7.93 -11.13 7.96
N CYS A 57 -6.89 -10.98 7.15
CA CYS A 57 -6.70 -9.83 6.28
C CYS A 57 -7.01 -10.22 4.83
N ASP A 58 -7.75 -9.38 4.13
CA ASP A 58 -7.82 -9.43 2.67
C ASP A 58 -6.60 -8.72 2.04
N SER A 59 -6.54 -8.68 0.70
CA SER A 59 -5.43 -8.04 -0.02
C SER A 59 -5.19 -6.59 0.41
N LEU A 60 -6.26 -5.84 0.67
CA LEU A 60 -6.16 -4.45 1.14
C LEU A 60 -5.61 -4.40 2.57
N GLY A 61 -6.13 -5.24 3.47
CA GLY A 61 -5.69 -5.30 4.84
C GLY A 61 -4.22 -5.69 4.99
N LEU A 62 -3.74 -6.62 4.15
CA LEU A 62 -2.33 -7.00 4.09
C LEU A 62 -1.44 -5.84 3.66
N GLN A 63 -1.86 -5.07 2.66
CA GLN A 63 -1.13 -3.87 2.23
C GLN A 63 -1.08 -2.80 3.32
N LEU A 64 -2.21 -2.53 3.98
CA LEU A 64 -2.27 -1.60 5.10
C LEU A 64 -1.34 -2.06 6.23
N LYS A 65 -1.41 -3.33 6.61
CA LYS A 65 -0.59 -3.91 7.67
C LYS A 65 0.92 -3.82 7.37
N ALA A 66 1.32 -4.09 6.13
CA ALA A 66 2.70 -3.99 5.69
C ALA A 66 3.22 -2.54 5.69
N ALA A 67 2.35 -1.55 5.47
CA ALA A 67 2.72 -0.14 5.47
C ALA A 67 2.88 0.45 6.88
N LEU A 68 2.26 -0.13 7.91
CA LEU A 68 2.22 0.44 9.26
C LEU A 68 3.61 0.73 9.86
N PRO A 69 4.61 -0.17 9.80
CA PRO A 69 5.94 0.12 10.34
C PRO A 69 6.63 1.31 9.65
N GLU A 70 6.46 1.44 8.33
CA GLU A 70 7.04 2.56 7.59
C GLU A 70 6.37 3.89 7.94
N VAL A 71 5.05 3.89 8.12
CA VAL A 71 4.27 5.09 8.44
C VAL A 71 4.46 5.52 9.91
N ILE A 72 4.38 4.58 10.86
CA ILE A 72 4.42 4.87 12.31
C ILE A 72 5.85 5.08 12.76
N THR A 73 6.70 4.05 12.62
CA THR A 73 8.05 4.04 13.21
C THR A 73 9.00 4.94 12.41
N ARG A 74 8.90 4.88 11.08
CA ARG A 74 9.83 5.59 10.18
C ARG A 74 9.29 6.91 9.65
N LYS A 75 8.09 7.32 10.07
CA LYS A 75 7.44 8.58 9.67
C LYS A 75 7.43 8.77 8.15
N CYS A 76 7.14 7.70 7.42
CA CYS A 76 7.08 7.67 5.96
C CYS A 76 8.38 8.02 5.23
N ARG A 77 9.55 7.67 5.79
CA ARG A 77 10.88 8.01 5.21
C ARG A 77 11.06 7.60 3.74
N ASN A 78 10.44 6.49 3.31
CA ASN A 78 10.54 5.95 1.95
C ASN A 78 9.19 5.93 1.23
N CYS A 79 8.18 6.63 1.75
CA CYS A 79 6.91 6.78 1.06
C CYS A 79 7.08 7.66 -0.19
N SER A 80 6.44 7.30 -1.29
CA SER A 80 6.22 8.24 -2.40
C SER A 80 5.32 9.40 -1.94
N PRO A 81 5.31 10.56 -2.63
CA PRO A 81 4.45 11.67 -2.26
C PRO A 81 2.97 11.28 -2.13
N GLN A 82 2.48 10.41 -3.03
CA GLN A 82 1.11 9.90 -3.00
C GLN A 82 0.85 8.97 -1.81
N GLN A 83 1.82 8.11 -1.48
CA GLN A 83 1.71 7.23 -0.31
C GLN A 83 1.70 8.03 0.99
N ALA A 84 2.57 9.04 1.10
CA ALA A 84 2.64 9.92 2.27
C ALA A 84 1.31 10.67 2.48
N GLN A 85 0.71 11.20 1.40
CA GLN A 85 -0.58 11.89 1.47
C GLN A 85 -1.72 10.95 1.93
N LYS A 86 -1.77 9.72 1.39
CA LYS A 86 -2.75 8.71 1.82
C LYS A 86 -2.53 8.30 3.28
N ALA A 87 -1.28 8.07 3.66
CA ALA A 87 -0.91 7.70 5.02
C ALA A 87 -1.29 8.79 6.02
N GLN A 88 -1.04 10.06 5.70
CA GLN A 88 -1.47 11.20 6.51
C GLN A 88 -2.99 11.21 6.68
N LYS A 89 -3.74 11.04 5.59
CA LYS A 89 -5.20 11.02 5.62
C LYS A 89 -5.78 9.88 6.48
N LEU A 90 -5.25 8.67 6.34
CA LEU A 90 -5.65 7.52 7.16
C LEU A 90 -5.29 7.73 8.62
N THR A 91 -4.11 8.29 8.89
CA THR A 91 -3.64 8.61 10.24
C THR A 91 -4.56 9.62 10.91
N THR A 92 -4.85 10.75 10.25
CA THR A 92 -5.80 11.75 10.76
C THR A 92 -7.19 11.15 10.99
N PHE A 93 -7.66 10.31 10.07
CA PHE A 93 -8.95 9.63 10.22
C PHE A 93 -8.99 8.73 11.46
N LEU A 94 -7.96 7.89 11.67
CA LEU A 94 -7.87 7.02 12.84
C LEU A 94 -7.74 7.82 14.14
N GLN A 95 -6.89 8.85 14.18
CA GLN A 95 -6.72 9.71 15.35
C GLN A 95 -8.03 10.42 15.73
N THR A 96 -8.80 10.87 14.75
CA THR A 96 -10.03 11.65 14.99
C THR A 96 -11.23 10.75 15.31
N ARG A 97 -11.37 9.60 14.63
CA ARG A 97 -12.58 8.76 14.67
C ARG A 97 -12.40 7.49 15.49
N TYR A 98 -11.18 7.00 15.65
CA TYR A 98 -10.85 5.76 16.33
C TYR A 98 -9.56 5.91 17.19
N PRO A 99 -9.52 6.87 18.13
CA PRO A 99 -8.30 7.18 18.89
C PRO A 99 -7.74 5.98 19.66
N ASP A 100 -8.60 5.11 20.19
CA ASP A 100 -8.18 3.90 20.89
C ASP A 100 -7.49 2.89 19.95
N VAL A 101 -8.00 2.78 18.72
CA VAL A 101 -7.37 1.96 17.66
C VAL A 101 -6.01 2.53 17.32
N TRP A 102 -5.91 3.85 17.15
CA TRP A 102 -4.63 4.50 16.90
C TRP A 102 -3.63 4.23 18.03
N ALA A 103 -4.04 4.35 19.29
CA ALA A 103 -3.20 4.05 20.44
C ALA A 103 -2.75 2.57 20.48
N MET A 104 -3.64 1.63 20.14
CA MET A 104 -3.27 0.21 20.01
C MET A 104 -2.24 -0.03 18.90
N LEU A 105 -2.38 0.65 17.76
CA LEU A 105 -1.42 0.56 16.65
C LEU A 105 -0.05 1.11 17.04
N LEU A 106 0.00 2.27 17.72
CA LEU A 106 1.26 2.81 18.25
C LEU A 106 1.93 1.80 19.18
N ARG A 107 1.22 1.27 20.17
CA ARG A 107 1.79 0.26 21.08
C ARG A 107 2.33 -0.98 20.36
N LYS A 108 1.69 -1.37 19.24
CA LYS A 108 2.05 -2.55 18.46
C LYS A 108 3.25 -2.34 17.53
N TYR A 109 3.37 -1.16 16.92
CA TYR A 109 4.33 -0.90 15.84
C TYR A 109 5.42 0.14 16.18
N ASP A 110 5.21 1.02 17.16
CA ASP A 110 6.19 2.07 17.54
C ASP A 110 7.43 1.50 18.25
N ASN A 111 7.31 0.30 18.83
CA ASN A 111 8.42 -0.43 19.46
C ASN A 111 8.95 -1.61 18.62
N ALA A 112 8.55 -1.70 17.35
CA ALA A 112 8.91 -2.81 16.44
C ALA A 112 10.07 -2.46 15.51
#